data_AF-A0A835YRA6-F1
#
_entry.id   AF-A0A835YRA6-F1
#
_cell.length_a   1.000
_cell.length_b   1.000
_cell.length_c   1.000
_cell.angle_alpha   90.00
_cell.angle_beta   90.00
_cell.angle_gamma   90.00
#
_symmetry.space_group_name_H-M   'P 1'
#
loop_
_entity.id
_entity.type
_entity.pdbx_description
1 polymer ?
#
loop_
_entity_poly.entity_id
_entity_poly.type
_entity_poly.pdbx_seq_one_letter_code
_entity_poly.pdbx_strand_id
1 'polypeptide(L)'
;MRTLIAIAVCALVMFLLYKFMRDDTESQPEPPITKCITPVKTPPAREEPPNEVLLLQNCSRKLAHGDWNAMVEAADIYARGAFPRYCPSVALALTMYALAAASADAEVAGQAQSQFVSTRLHPVAGVDVMGPPLPACYGERMCAAARDMNRADTYCRRRPVPPPSPVVAVREAPVVGEAQVVPIPAVRELPAAAAPPRPPPPRVPIPTAARARRNGRPRRRAAERPCIRLDTQNVHDHSVIAASKSNLARLVAEHGDIELMPDVFVQICDLAEGNADALSVLKVLSMDEHSTVGVSERQALAHVWTKIIAIRDDTIRENVKGTLILRLGECVEHSLPVCSTGRMVRMLSTLDGASDDVKRIKPMWAVRDEIGNLAVQVRQSTLDDATKDEVAAYESGTSTRLSDVMKAGFTARAVATYVDELGMDAGVLQSVLSPFTESF
;
A
#
# COMPACT_ATOMS: atom_id res chain seq x y z
N MET A 1 -30.20 44.88 45.54
CA MET A 1 -29.15 43.84 45.64
C MET A 1 -28.97 43.06 44.32
N ARG A 2 -30.03 42.49 43.71
CA ARG A 2 -29.92 41.79 42.41
C ARG A 2 -29.37 42.65 41.26
N THR A 3 -29.75 43.92 41.19
CA THR A 3 -29.24 44.88 40.19
C THR A 3 -27.75 45.18 40.33
N LEU A 4 -27.24 45.25 41.56
CA LEU A 4 -25.81 45.46 41.83
C LEU A 4 -24.97 44.24 41.43
N ILE A 5 -25.49 43.03 41.64
CA ILE A 5 -24.82 41.79 41.23
C ILE A 5 -24.75 41.71 39.69
N ALA A 6 -25.82 42.06 38.98
CA ALA A 6 -25.83 42.07 37.52
C ALA A 6 -24.81 43.06 36.93
N ILE A 7 -24.71 44.27 37.50
CA ILE A 7 -23.72 45.28 37.07
C ILE A 7 -22.29 44.79 37.35
N ALA A 8 -22.04 44.17 38.50
CA ALA A 8 -20.72 43.64 38.83
C ALA A 8 -20.28 42.50 37.89
N VAL A 9 -21.20 41.61 37.52
CA VAL A 9 -20.93 40.53 36.56
C VAL A 9 -20.66 41.09 35.16
N CYS A 10 -21.46 42.05 34.68
CA CYS A 10 -21.20 42.70 33.38
C CYS A 10 -19.84 43.43 33.36
N ALA A 11 -19.48 44.12 34.44
CA ALA A 11 -18.19 44.80 34.52
C ALA A 11 -17.01 43.81 34.51
N LEU A 12 -17.14 42.66 35.20
CA LEU A 12 -16.13 41.61 35.20
C LEU A 12 -15.94 40.97 33.82
N VAL A 13 -17.04 40.68 33.11
CA VAL A 13 -17.00 40.12 31.76
C VAL A 13 -16.33 41.10 30.79
N MET A 14 -16.69 42.39 30.84
CA MET A 14 -16.06 43.41 30.00
C MET A 14 -14.56 43.57 30.30
N PHE A 15 -14.16 43.47 31.56
CA PHE A 15 -12.75 43.54 31.97
C PHE A 15 -11.94 42.34 31.44
N LEU A 16 -12.51 41.12 31.50
CA LEU A 16 -11.85 39.92 30.98
C LEU A 16 -11.71 39.96 29.45
N LEU A 17 -12.73 40.43 28.73
CA LEU A 17 -12.66 40.62 27.28
C LEU A 17 -11.63 41.69 26.89
N TYR A 18 -11.57 42.80 27.64
CA TYR A 18 -10.55 43.84 27.40
C TYR A 18 -9.13 43.31 27.61
N LYS A 19 -8.91 42.51 28.66
CA LYS A 19 -7.59 41.92 28.92
C LYS A 19 -7.18 40.94 27.82
N PHE A 20 -8.12 40.10 27.37
CA PHE A 20 -7.88 39.15 26.29
C PHE A 20 -7.50 39.84 24.98
N MET A 21 -8.18 40.94 24.61
CA MET A 21 -7.83 41.66 23.37
C MET A 21 -6.54 42.48 23.46
N ARG A 22 -6.07 42.81 24.67
CA ARG A 22 -4.85 43.61 24.86
C ARG A 22 -3.58 42.77 24.85
N ASP A 23 -3.66 41.50 25.27
CA ASP A 23 -2.51 40.60 25.25
C ASP A 23 -2.06 40.24 23.82
N ASP A 24 -2.89 40.44 22.79
CA ASP A 24 -2.53 40.23 21.38
C ASP A 24 -1.82 41.44 20.71
N THR A 25 -1.67 42.58 21.41
CA THR A 25 -1.08 43.80 20.84
C THR A 25 0.30 44.18 21.38
N GLU A 26 0.91 43.35 22.23
CA GLU A 26 2.31 43.57 22.64
C GLU A 26 3.29 43.17 21.53
N SER A 27 3.83 44.21 20.91
CA SER A 27 4.89 44.29 19.91
C SER A 27 5.88 43.13 19.88
N GLN A 28 5.93 42.43 18.75
CA GLN A 28 7.08 41.63 18.35
C GLN A 28 8.30 42.56 18.22
N PRO A 29 9.46 42.24 18.83
CA PRO A 29 10.68 43.01 18.65
C PRO A 29 11.15 42.93 17.19
N GLU A 30 11.45 44.09 16.59
CA GLU A 30 12.01 44.14 15.24
C GLU A 30 13.30 43.31 15.15
N PRO A 31 13.47 42.51 14.09
CA PRO A 31 14.68 41.71 13.92
C PRO A 31 15.91 42.62 13.72
N PRO A 32 17.07 42.25 14.28
CA PRO A 32 18.28 43.05 14.15
C PRO A 32 18.72 43.18 12.70
N ILE A 33 18.93 44.44 12.28
CA ILE A 33 19.48 44.80 10.96
C ILE A 33 20.87 44.18 10.83
N THR A 34 20.92 43.06 10.11
CA THR A 34 22.17 42.35 9.82
C THR A 34 22.85 43.08 8.67
N LYS A 35 23.99 43.74 8.95
CA LYS A 35 24.81 44.41 7.93
C LYS A 35 25.26 43.38 6.88
N CYS A 36 24.86 43.60 5.63
CA CYS A 36 25.33 42.83 4.48
C CYS A 36 26.84 42.96 4.34
N ILE A 37 27.56 41.93 4.78
CA ILE A 37 28.94 41.68 4.38
C ILE A 37 28.87 41.13 2.96
N THR A 38 29.33 41.88 1.97
CA THR A 38 29.45 41.40 0.60
C THR A 38 30.40 40.19 0.58
N PRO A 39 29.96 39.01 0.12
CA PRO A 39 30.80 37.82 0.11
C PRO A 39 31.94 38.00 -0.89
N VAL A 40 33.16 37.71 -0.42
CA VAL A 40 34.35 37.52 -1.24
C VAL A 40 34.03 36.45 -2.28
N LYS A 41 34.18 36.76 -3.58
CA LYS A 41 33.98 35.82 -4.69
C LYS A 41 34.89 34.60 -4.50
N THR A 42 34.34 33.55 -3.92
CA THR A 42 34.92 32.22 -3.96
C THR A 42 34.80 31.72 -5.40
N PRO A 43 35.84 31.14 -6.01
CA PRO A 43 35.68 30.46 -7.29
C PRO A 43 34.53 29.43 -7.18
N PRO A 44 33.67 29.28 -8.21
CA PRO A 44 32.52 28.41 -8.13
C PRO A 44 33.00 27.01 -7.75
N ALA A 45 32.52 26.51 -6.61
CA ALA A 45 32.69 25.12 -6.25
C ALA A 45 32.21 24.29 -7.45
N ARG A 46 32.96 23.24 -7.81
CA ARG A 46 32.46 22.26 -8.78
C ARG A 46 31.14 21.74 -8.21
N GLU A 47 30.03 22.20 -8.79
CA GLU A 47 28.71 21.72 -8.41
C GLU A 47 28.73 20.21 -8.63
N GLU A 48 28.63 19.45 -7.53
CA GLU A 48 28.44 18.02 -7.62
C GLU A 48 27.20 17.78 -8.49
N PRO A 49 27.26 16.81 -9.43
CA PRO A 49 26.14 16.57 -10.33
C PRO A 49 24.86 16.39 -9.51
N PRO A 50 23.74 17.00 -9.94
CA PRO A 50 22.49 16.91 -9.19
C PRO A 50 22.13 15.46 -8.89
N ASN A 51 21.60 15.21 -7.69
CA ASN A 51 21.34 13.88 -7.16
C ASN A 51 20.59 12.98 -8.16
N GLU A 52 19.65 13.54 -8.92
CA GLU A 52 18.86 12.84 -9.93
C GLU A 52 19.70 12.26 -11.07
N VAL A 53 20.72 12.99 -11.54
CA VAL A 53 21.61 12.50 -12.61
C VAL A 53 22.45 11.33 -12.11
N LEU A 54 22.92 11.40 -10.86
CA LEU A 54 23.65 10.32 -10.23
C LEU A 54 22.76 9.09 -10.00
N LEU A 55 21.49 9.30 -9.60
CA LEU A 55 20.50 8.24 -9.47
C LEU A 55 20.21 7.56 -10.81
N LEU A 56 20.02 8.33 -11.90
CA LEU A 56 19.86 7.78 -13.25
C LEU A 56 21.07 6.96 -13.69
N GLN A 57 22.29 7.44 -13.40
CA GLN A 57 23.51 6.71 -13.68
C GLN A 57 23.60 5.40 -12.86
N ASN A 58 23.19 5.42 -11.60
CA ASN A 58 23.13 4.23 -10.75
C ASN A 58 22.09 3.22 -11.27
N CYS A 59 20.90 3.70 -11.65
CA CYS A 59 19.85 2.86 -12.21
C CYS A 59 20.30 2.21 -13.52
N SER A 60 20.96 2.96 -14.39
CA SER A 60 21.53 2.44 -15.64
C SER A 60 22.56 1.33 -15.40
N ARG A 61 23.42 1.47 -14.38
CA ARG A 61 24.37 0.42 -13.98
C ARG A 61 23.67 -0.81 -13.42
N LYS A 62 22.67 -0.64 -12.54
CA LYS A 62 21.91 -1.76 -11.96
C LYS A 62 21.15 -2.55 -13.03
N LEU A 63 20.50 -1.87 -13.98
CA LEU A 63 19.78 -2.54 -15.07
C LEU A 63 20.74 -3.36 -15.96
N ALA A 64 21.97 -2.88 -16.18
CA ALA A 64 22.98 -3.66 -16.90
C ALA A 64 23.35 -4.99 -16.20
N HIS A 65 23.02 -5.13 -14.91
CA HIS A 65 23.15 -6.37 -14.13
C HIS A 65 21.83 -7.15 -14.02
N GLY A 66 20.80 -6.79 -14.79
CA GLY A 66 19.51 -7.48 -14.83
C GLY A 66 18.49 -6.99 -13.80
N ASP A 67 18.75 -5.90 -13.08
CA ASP A 67 17.83 -5.37 -12.08
C ASP A 67 16.74 -4.49 -12.73
N TRP A 68 15.59 -5.08 -13.01
CA TRP A 68 14.46 -4.39 -13.64
C TRP A 68 13.81 -3.33 -12.74
N ASN A 69 13.93 -3.43 -11.41
CA ASN A 69 13.41 -2.40 -10.50
C ASN A 69 14.09 -1.05 -10.75
N ALA A 70 15.38 -1.08 -11.12
CA ALA A 70 16.11 0.11 -11.49
C ALA A 70 15.53 0.81 -12.74
N MET A 71 14.90 0.07 -13.64
CA MET A 71 14.22 0.65 -14.80
C MET A 71 12.94 1.39 -14.41
N VAL A 72 12.15 0.82 -13.49
CA VAL A 72 10.97 1.47 -12.93
C VAL A 72 11.37 2.73 -12.15
N GLU A 73 12.39 2.65 -11.29
CA GLU A 73 12.92 3.79 -10.53
C GLU A 73 13.40 4.93 -11.45
N ALA A 74 14.11 4.60 -12.53
CA ALA A 74 14.55 5.61 -13.50
C ALA A 74 13.36 6.21 -14.29
N ALA A 75 12.37 5.39 -14.64
CA ALA A 75 11.15 5.86 -15.30
C ALA A 75 10.36 6.81 -14.39
N ASP A 76 10.30 6.54 -13.08
CA ASP A 76 9.70 7.41 -12.06
C ASP A 76 10.36 8.79 -11.98
N ILE A 77 11.69 8.84 -12.14
CA ILE A 77 12.46 10.09 -12.21
C ILE A 77 12.09 10.86 -13.49
N TYR A 78 12.05 10.19 -14.65
CA TYR A 78 11.64 10.85 -15.90
C TYR A 78 10.16 11.27 -15.88
N ALA A 79 9.27 10.51 -15.25
CA ALA A 79 7.84 10.79 -15.21
C ALA A 79 7.55 12.07 -14.42
N ARG A 80 8.24 12.28 -13.30
CA ARG A 80 8.02 13.41 -12.39
C ARG A 80 8.95 14.59 -12.62
N GLY A 81 10.12 14.36 -13.22
CA GLY A 81 11.19 15.34 -13.23
C GLY A 81 11.73 15.56 -11.80
N ALA A 82 12.31 16.73 -11.57
CA ALA A 82 12.73 17.16 -10.24
C ALA A 82 12.60 18.68 -10.13
N PHE A 83 11.38 19.14 -9.88
CA PHE A 83 11.06 20.55 -9.79
C PHE A 83 11.90 21.27 -8.71
N PRO A 84 12.37 22.50 -8.95
CA PRO A 84 12.33 23.26 -10.21
C PRO A 84 13.54 23.00 -11.12
N ARG A 85 14.38 22.02 -10.78
CA ARG A 85 15.69 21.77 -11.40
C ARG A 85 15.60 21.05 -12.75
N TYR A 86 14.68 20.11 -12.88
CA TYR A 86 14.47 19.38 -14.13
C TYR A 86 13.00 19.17 -14.46
N CYS A 87 12.65 19.37 -15.72
CA CYS A 87 11.31 19.08 -16.21
C CYS A 87 11.14 17.58 -16.54
N PRO A 88 9.92 17.03 -16.40
CA PRO A 88 9.64 15.64 -16.71
C PRO A 88 9.78 15.34 -18.21
N SER A 89 10.15 14.09 -18.53
CA SER A 89 10.10 13.50 -19.87
C SER A 89 9.10 12.35 -19.90
N VAL A 90 7.81 12.68 -19.95
CA VAL A 90 6.69 11.71 -19.87
C VAL A 90 6.78 10.66 -20.98
N ALA A 91 7.12 11.04 -22.21
CA ALA A 91 7.23 10.10 -23.33
C ALA A 91 8.32 9.04 -23.11
N LEU A 92 9.48 9.45 -22.57
CA LEU A 92 10.57 8.53 -22.25
C LEU A 92 10.19 7.62 -21.08
N ALA A 93 9.57 8.18 -20.03
CA ALA A 93 9.07 7.40 -18.90
C ALA A 93 8.07 6.32 -19.33
N LEU A 94 7.07 6.66 -20.14
CA LEU A 94 6.10 5.70 -20.68
C LEU A 94 6.77 4.60 -21.51
N THR A 95 7.76 4.96 -22.33
CA THR A 95 8.55 3.96 -23.08
C THR A 95 9.29 3.01 -22.14
N MET A 96 9.85 3.53 -21.06
CA MET A 96 10.58 2.73 -20.07
C MET A 96 9.64 1.81 -19.29
N TYR A 97 8.49 2.31 -18.82
CA TYR A 97 7.49 1.47 -18.16
C TYR A 97 6.97 0.37 -19.09
N ALA A 98 6.68 0.66 -20.36
CA ALA A 98 6.23 -0.34 -21.31
C ALA A 98 7.27 -1.47 -21.52
N LEU A 99 8.56 -1.13 -21.54
CA LEU A 99 9.64 -2.12 -21.64
C LEU A 99 9.79 -2.94 -20.36
N ALA A 100 9.67 -2.32 -19.18
CA ALA A 100 9.71 -2.99 -17.89
C ALA A 100 8.47 -3.88 -17.63
N ALA A 101 7.31 -3.50 -18.16
CA ALA A 101 6.08 -4.30 -18.12
C ALA A 101 6.21 -5.63 -18.91
N ALA A 102 7.19 -5.73 -19.81
CA ALA A 102 7.51 -6.96 -20.52
C ALA A 102 8.57 -7.84 -19.82
N SER A 103 9.01 -7.46 -18.61
CA SER A 103 9.93 -8.25 -17.79
C SER A 103 9.35 -9.64 -17.48
N ALA A 104 10.24 -10.64 -17.36
CA ALA A 104 9.86 -11.97 -16.88
C ALA A 104 9.51 -12.00 -15.39
N ASP A 105 9.93 -10.99 -14.62
CA ASP A 105 9.57 -10.82 -13.23
C ASP A 105 8.15 -10.22 -13.14
N ALA A 106 7.20 -11.04 -12.68
CA ALA A 106 5.78 -10.67 -12.61
C ALA A 106 5.52 -9.48 -11.67
N GLU A 107 6.29 -9.34 -10.59
CA GLU A 107 6.13 -8.22 -9.64
C GLU A 107 6.55 -6.91 -10.30
N VAL A 108 7.70 -6.91 -10.96
CA VAL A 108 8.20 -5.73 -11.69
C VAL A 108 7.29 -5.39 -12.88
N ALA A 109 6.82 -6.40 -13.60
CA ALA A 109 5.91 -6.21 -14.72
C ALA A 109 4.58 -5.56 -14.28
N GLY A 110 3.99 -6.05 -13.17
CA GLY A 110 2.78 -5.48 -12.59
C GLY A 110 2.97 -4.04 -12.11
N GLN A 111 4.07 -3.77 -11.39
CA GLN A 111 4.41 -2.42 -10.94
C GLN A 111 4.61 -1.46 -12.12
N ALA A 112 5.37 -1.86 -13.14
CA ALA A 112 5.62 -1.04 -14.31
C ALA A 112 4.33 -0.74 -15.09
N GLN A 113 3.42 -1.72 -15.22
CA GLN A 113 2.12 -1.53 -15.86
C GLN A 113 1.25 -0.54 -15.07
N SER A 114 1.20 -0.65 -13.74
CA SER A 114 0.49 0.31 -12.89
C SER A 114 1.04 1.73 -13.06
N GLN A 115 2.36 1.90 -13.04
CA GLN A 115 3.00 3.21 -13.24
C GLN A 115 2.80 3.76 -14.66
N PHE A 116 2.78 2.90 -15.68
CA PHE A 116 2.45 3.29 -17.05
C PHE A 116 1.05 3.92 -17.13
N VAL A 117 0.05 3.24 -16.58
CA VAL A 117 -1.35 3.71 -16.57
C VAL A 117 -1.47 4.99 -15.74
N SER A 118 -0.88 5.02 -14.55
CA SER A 118 -0.89 6.19 -13.66
C SER A 118 -0.29 7.42 -14.35
N THR A 119 0.89 7.28 -14.96
CA THR A 119 1.59 8.36 -15.67
C THR A 119 0.81 8.85 -16.89
N ARG A 120 0.05 7.97 -17.57
CA ARG A 120 -0.79 8.32 -18.71
C ARG A 120 -2.06 9.07 -18.31
N LEU A 121 -2.66 8.71 -17.17
CA LEU A 121 -3.92 9.29 -16.70
C LEU A 121 -3.74 10.58 -15.88
N HIS A 122 -2.59 10.73 -15.23
CA HIS A 122 -2.27 11.88 -14.36
C HIS A 122 -1.09 12.66 -14.93
N PRO A 123 -1.30 13.48 -15.98
CA PRO A 123 -0.23 14.30 -16.53
C PRO A 123 0.30 15.28 -15.48
N VAL A 124 1.62 15.50 -15.47
CA VAL A 124 2.26 16.45 -14.56
C VAL A 124 1.66 17.84 -14.75
N ALA A 125 1.31 18.51 -13.64
CA ALA A 125 0.73 19.84 -13.68
C ALA A 125 1.66 20.81 -14.40
N GLY A 126 1.12 21.72 -15.21
CA GLY A 126 1.94 22.64 -16.01
C GLY A 126 2.92 23.50 -15.19
N VAL A 127 2.58 23.78 -13.93
CA VAL A 127 3.45 24.50 -12.97
C VAL A 127 4.71 23.72 -12.59
N ASP A 128 4.64 22.38 -12.62
CA ASP A 128 5.75 21.49 -12.28
C ASP A 128 6.63 21.18 -13.51
N VAL A 129 6.27 21.70 -14.69
CA VAL A 129 7.05 21.58 -15.94
C VAL A 129 8.02 22.76 -16.04
N MET A 130 8.95 22.85 -15.09
CA MET A 130 10.02 23.86 -15.08
C MET A 130 11.41 23.22 -15.00
N GLY A 131 12.41 23.97 -15.44
CA GLY A 131 13.82 23.55 -15.48
C GLY A 131 14.24 22.93 -16.83
N PRO A 132 15.54 22.75 -17.06
CA PRO A 132 16.05 22.01 -18.20
C PRO A 132 15.54 20.55 -18.21
N PRO A 133 15.53 19.86 -19.37
CA PRO A 133 15.18 18.45 -19.43
C PRO A 133 16.22 17.58 -18.71
N LEU A 134 15.76 16.48 -18.10
CA LEU A 134 16.65 15.41 -17.64
C LEU A 134 17.49 14.87 -18.81
N PRO A 135 18.77 14.49 -18.62
CA PRO A 135 19.59 13.95 -19.69
C PRO A 135 18.98 12.65 -20.27
N ALA A 136 18.49 12.70 -21.50
CA ALA A 136 17.79 11.56 -22.13
C ALA A 136 18.70 10.34 -22.37
N CYS A 137 20.02 10.55 -22.49
CA CYS A 137 20.98 9.50 -22.82
C CYS A 137 20.98 8.33 -21.82
N TYR A 138 20.64 8.55 -20.56
CA TYR A 138 20.53 7.47 -19.57
C TYR A 138 19.29 6.59 -19.85
N GLY A 139 18.12 7.21 -19.99
CA GLY A 139 16.88 6.49 -20.30
C GLY A 139 16.91 5.80 -21.66
N GLU A 140 17.50 6.42 -22.69
CA GLU A 140 17.68 5.79 -24.00
C GLU A 140 18.59 4.56 -23.95
N ARG A 141 19.71 4.64 -23.22
CA ARG A 141 20.61 3.50 -22.99
C ARG A 141 19.92 2.37 -22.23
N MET A 142 19.12 2.71 -21.21
CA MET A 142 18.33 1.74 -20.47
C MET A 142 17.27 1.07 -21.35
N CYS A 143 16.58 1.85 -22.19
CA CYS A 143 15.63 1.31 -23.17
C CYS A 143 16.31 0.34 -24.15
N ALA A 144 17.51 0.66 -24.63
CA ALA A 144 18.27 -0.23 -25.51
C ALA A 144 18.63 -1.55 -24.80
N ALA A 145 19.20 -1.47 -23.59
CA ALA A 145 19.56 -2.65 -22.80
C ALA A 145 18.34 -3.55 -22.49
N ALA A 146 17.21 -2.94 -22.11
CA ALA A 146 15.97 -3.67 -21.83
C ALA A 146 15.43 -4.41 -23.05
N ARG A 147 15.49 -3.81 -24.25
CA ARG A 147 15.10 -4.50 -25.49
C ARG A 147 15.99 -5.70 -25.78
N ASP A 148 17.29 -5.58 -25.56
CA ASP A 148 18.23 -6.68 -25.76
C ASP A 148 17.99 -7.82 -24.76
N MET A 149 17.71 -7.48 -23.50
CA MET A 149 17.32 -8.45 -22.47
C MET A 149 16.02 -9.17 -22.82
N ASN A 150 14.97 -8.45 -23.20
CA ASN A 150 13.69 -9.06 -23.59
C ASN A 150 13.85 -9.99 -24.79
N ARG A 151 14.65 -9.60 -25.80
CA ARG A 151 14.97 -10.47 -26.95
C ARG A 151 15.70 -11.75 -26.53
N ALA A 152 16.68 -11.64 -25.64
CA ALA A 152 17.43 -12.79 -25.14
C ALA A 152 16.51 -13.77 -24.39
N ASP A 153 15.56 -13.24 -23.61
CA ASP A 153 14.62 -14.05 -22.84
C ASP A 153 13.61 -14.78 -23.73
N THR A 154 13.10 -14.11 -24.77
CA THR A 154 12.24 -14.74 -25.79
C THR A 154 12.97 -15.90 -26.49
N TYR A 155 14.27 -15.75 -26.76
CA TYR A 155 15.07 -16.82 -27.38
C TYR A 155 15.26 -18.02 -26.44
N CYS A 156 15.50 -17.78 -25.16
CA CYS A 156 15.63 -18.84 -24.15
C CYS A 156 14.33 -19.63 -23.97
N ARG A 157 13.17 -18.96 -23.95
CA ARG A 157 11.86 -19.62 -23.87
C ARG A 157 11.49 -20.42 -25.13
N ARG A 158 12.00 -20.01 -26.29
CA ARG A 158 11.76 -20.69 -27.58
C ARG A 158 12.68 -21.87 -27.87
N ARG A 159 13.62 -22.22 -26.97
CA ARG A 159 14.38 -23.47 -27.16
C ARG A 159 13.37 -24.63 -27.17
N PRO A 160 13.30 -25.42 -28.26
CA PRO A 160 12.46 -26.60 -28.27
C PRO A 160 12.90 -27.45 -27.10
N VAL A 161 11.97 -27.71 -26.17
CA VAL A 161 12.17 -28.69 -25.11
C VAL A 161 12.66 -29.94 -25.84
N PRO A 162 13.88 -30.43 -25.54
CA PRO A 162 14.38 -31.62 -26.22
C PRO A 162 13.31 -32.69 -26.10
N PRO A 163 12.98 -33.40 -27.19
CA PRO A 163 11.99 -34.46 -27.12
C PRO A 163 12.33 -35.33 -25.92
N PRO A 164 11.33 -35.73 -25.10
CA PRO A 164 11.59 -36.52 -23.91
C PRO A 164 12.53 -37.66 -24.32
N SER A 165 13.68 -37.75 -23.64
CA SER A 165 14.66 -38.81 -23.90
C SER A 165 13.87 -40.11 -24.01
N PRO A 166 14.10 -40.92 -25.07
CA PRO A 166 13.34 -42.14 -25.28
C PRO A 166 13.31 -42.89 -23.96
N VAL A 167 12.10 -43.09 -23.43
CA VAL A 167 11.89 -43.78 -22.15
C VAL A 167 12.66 -45.08 -22.30
N VAL A 168 13.79 -45.19 -21.61
CA VAL A 168 14.55 -46.43 -21.56
C VAL A 168 13.55 -47.41 -21.01
N ALA A 169 13.12 -48.35 -21.86
CA ALA A 169 12.13 -49.34 -21.52
C ALA A 169 12.59 -49.99 -20.21
N VAL A 170 11.96 -49.59 -19.11
CA VAL A 170 12.11 -50.27 -17.84
C VAL A 170 11.53 -51.64 -18.12
N ARG A 171 12.41 -52.62 -18.33
CA ARG A 171 12.03 -54.03 -18.42
C ARG A 171 11.07 -54.28 -17.28
N GLU A 172 9.82 -54.58 -17.61
CA GLU A 172 8.80 -54.98 -16.66
C GLU A 172 9.40 -56.12 -15.84
N ALA A 173 9.58 -55.86 -14.54
CA ALA A 173 9.90 -56.92 -13.61
C ALA A 173 8.73 -57.93 -13.64
N PRO A 174 9.03 -59.23 -13.64
CA PRO A 174 8.00 -60.26 -13.69
C PRO A 174 6.98 -60.07 -12.56
N VAL A 175 5.71 -60.11 -12.94
CA VAL A 175 4.54 -60.06 -12.06
C VAL A 175 4.70 -61.12 -10.96
N VAL A 176 5.04 -60.69 -9.75
CA VAL A 176 4.98 -61.53 -8.56
C VAL A 176 3.52 -61.68 -8.18
N GLY A 177 3.09 -62.93 -8.06
CA GLY A 177 1.70 -63.35 -7.92
C GLY A 177 0.96 -62.80 -6.70
N GLU A 178 -0.35 -62.94 -6.80
CA GLU A 178 -1.39 -62.58 -5.84
C GLU A 178 -0.98 -62.88 -4.39
N ALA A 179 -0.81 -61.82 -3.59
CA ALA A 179 -0.73 -61.93 -2.16
C ALA A 179 -2.14 -62.20 -1.59
N GLN A 180 -2.32 -63.39 -1.00
CA GLN A 180 -3.49 -63.73 -0.20
C GLN A 180 -3.70 -62.70 0.92
N VAL A 181 -4.93 -62.18 0.99
CA VAL A 181 -5.42 -61.35 2.09
C VAL A 181 -5.53 -62.23 3.34
N VAL A 182 -4.61 -62.06 4.29
CA VAL A 182 -4.70 -62.66 5.63
C VAL A 182 -5.60 -61.77 6.50
N PRO A 183 -6.59 -62.33 7.23
CA PRO A 183 -7.47 -61.56 8.09
C PRO A 183 -6.72 -60.98 9.29
N ILE A 184 -6.92 -59.69 9.53
CA ILE A 184 -6.38 -58.95 10.69
C ILE A 184 -7.08 -59.46 11.96
N PRO A 185 -6.36 -59.96 12.98
CA PRO A 185 -6.99 -60.34 14.24
C PRO A 185 -7.36 -59.10 15.08
N ALA A 186 -8.47 -59.22 15.79
CA ALA A 186 -9.05 -58.18 16.64
C ALA A 186 -8.04 -57.63 17.67
N VAL A 187 -7.93 -56.30 17.69
CA VAL A 187 -7.11 -55.55 18.64
C VAL A 187 -7.73 -55.70 20.03
N ARG A 188 -7.00 -56.36 20.92
CA ARG A 188 -7.31 -56.51 22.35
C ARG A 188 -6.77 -55.29 23.09
N GLU A 189 -7.64 -54.54 23.76
CA GLU A 189 -7.27 -53.41 24.61
C GLU A 189 -6.32 -53.86 25.73
N LEU A 190 -5.14 -53.25 25.78
CA LEU A 190 -4.17 -53.41 26.87
C LEU A 190 -4.37 -52.26 27.88
N PRO A 191 -4.32 -52.54 29.19
CA PRO A 191 -4.51 -51.52 30.22
C PRO A 191 -3.31 -50.57 30.29
N ALA A 192 -3.61 -49.31 30.62
CA ALA A 192 -2.65 -48.22 30.73
C ALA A 192 -1.58 -48.51 31.81
N ALA A 193 -0.36 -48.84 31.36
CA ALA A 193 0.81 -48.87 32.21
C ALA A 193 1.42 -47.46 32.31
N ALA A 194 1.61 -47.01 33.55
CA ALA A 194 2.21 -45.71 33.88
C ALA A 194 3.61 -45.58 33.27
N ALA A 195 3.84 -44.50 32.52
CA ALA A 195 5.12 -44.20 31.90
C ALA A 195 6.19 -43.90 32.96
N PRO A 196 7.41 -44.46 32.86
CA PRO A 196 8.51 -44.13 33.75
C PRO A 196 9.02 -42.69 33.49
N PRO A 197 9.57 -42.02 34.52
CA PRO A 197 10.05 -40.65 34.39
C PRO A 197 11.22 -40.56 33.41
N ARG A 198 11.17 -39.56 32.52
CA ARG A 198 12.24 -39.27 31.56
C ARG A 198 13.55 -38.93 32.28
N PRO A 199 14.70 -39.49 31.85
CA PRO A 199 15.99 -39.08 32.38
C PRO A 199 16.30 -37.62 31.98
N PRO A 200 17.01 -36.86 32.82
CA PRO A 200 17.38 -35.49 32.50
C PRO A 200 18.36 -35.46 31.31
N PRO A 201 18.31 -34.41 30.47
CA PRO A 201 19.18 -34.30 29.32
C PRO A 201 20.65 -34.17 29.75
N PRO A 202 21.59 -34.72 28.96
CA PRO A 202 23.02 -34.64 29.26
C PRO A 202 23.51 -33.19 29.23
N ARG A 203 24.24 -32.80 30.27
CA ARG A 203 24.91 -31.49 30.34
C ARG A 203 26.05 -31.47 29.31
N VAL A 204 25.88 -30.65 28.28
CA VAL A 204 26.94 -30.35 27.31
C VAL A 204 27.94 -29.39 27.96
N PRO A 205 29.26 -29.66 27.93
CA PRO A 205 30.27 -28.74 28.43
C PRO A 205 30.35 -27.48 27.57
N ILE A 206 30.36 -26.32 28.23
CA ILE A 206 30.54 -25.01 27.60
C ILE A 206 31.98 -24.90 27.10
N PRO A 207 32.24 -24.72 25.79
CA PRO A 207 33.59 -24.49 25.29
C PRO A 207 34.04 -23.07 25.62
N THR A 208 35.18 -22.99 26.29
CA THR A 208 35.94 -21.78 26.59
C THR A 208 36.36 -21.06 25.30
N ALA A 209 36.39 -19.73 25.38
CA ALA A 209 36.62 -18.81 24.27
C ALA A 209 37.90 -19.08 23.48
N ALA A 210 37.76 -19.35 22.18
CA ALA A 210 38.84 -19.24 21.20
C ALA A 210 38.30 -18.63 19.90
N ARG A 211 38.97 -17.54 19.47
CA ARG A 211 38.77 -16.79 18.22
C ARG A 211 38.60 -17.74 17.02
N ALA A 212 37.40 -17.78 16.44
CA ALA A 212 37.15 -18.39 15.13
C ALA A 212 36.38 -17.40 14.25
N ARG A 213 36.92 -17.20 13.05
CA ARG A 213 36.44 -16.31 11.99
C ARG A 213 34.99 -16.65 11.61
N ARG A 214 34.11 -15.64 11.64
CA ARG A 214 32.71 -15.74 11.20
C ARG A 214 32.64 -15.90 9.68
N ASN A 215 32.38 -17.12 9.22
CA ASN A 215 31.81 -17.38 7.90
C ASN A 215 30.33 -16.93 7.90
N GLY A 216 29.96 -16.19 6.86
CA GLY A 216 28.68 -15.54 6.69
C GLY A 216 27.51 -16.52 6.69
N ARG A 217 26.60 -16.35 7.65
CA ARG A 217 25.22 -16.81 7.48
C ARG A 217 24.49 -15.80 6.60
N PRO A 218 23.73 -16.23 5.58
CA PRO A 218 22.88 -15.33 4.82
C PRO A 218 21.87 -14.70 5.80
N ARG A 219 21.89 -13.37 5.91
CA ARG A 219 20.84 -12.62 6.58
C ARG A 219 19.53 -12.98 5.88
N ARG A 220 18.60 -13.62 6.59
CA ARG A 220 17.18 -13.62 6.22
C ARG A 220 16.81 -12.15 6.02
N ARG A 221 16.59 -11.72 4.78
CA ARG A 221 16.03 -10.40 4.49
C ARG A 221 14.71 -10.36 5.26
N ALA A 222 14.59 -9.41 6.19
CA ALA A 222 13.29 -9.08 6.75
C ALA A 222 12.39 -8.78 5.54
N ALA A 223 11.25 -9.45 5.44
CA ALA A 223 10.26 -9.10 4.43
C ALA A 223 10.04 -7.60 4.52
N GLU A 224 10.38 -6.87 3.46
CA GLU A 224 10.18 -5.43 3.41
C GLU A 224 8.69 -5.20 3.63
N ARG A 225 8.36 -4.47 4.70
CA ARG A 225 6.97 -4.07 4.94
C ARG A 225 6.56 -3.22 3.76
N PRO A 226 5.42 -3.48 3.10
CA PRO A 226 4.95 -2.65 2.01
C PRO A 226 4.91 -1.20 2.51
N CYS A 227 5.64 -0.32 1.82
CA CYS A 227 5.62 1.11 2.10
C CYS A 227 4.24 1.62 1.70
N ILE A 228 3.33 1.73 2.68
CA ILE A 228 2.03 2.35 2.45
C ILE A 228 2.31 3.83 2.20
N ARG A 229 2.19 4.25 0.94
CA ARG A 229 2.29 5.66 0.56
C ARG A 229 1.16 6.38 1.31
N LEU A 230 1.53 7.16 2.33
CA LEU A 230 0.63 8.05 3.06
C LEU A 230 0.20 9.13 2.08
N ASP A 231 -0.83 8.82 1.29
CA ASP A 231 -1.39 9.73 0.33
C ASP A 231 -2.44 10.59 1.04
N THR A 232 -2.06 11.83 1.32
CA THR A 232 -2.95 12.88 1.85
C THR A 232 -4.15 13.12 0.92
N GLN A 233 -4.11 12.60 -0.32
CA GLN A 233 -5.21 12.65 -1.29
C GLN A 233 -6.22 11.50 -1.17
N ASN A 234 -5.98 10.44 -0.38
CA ASN A 234 -6.94 9.33 -0.24
C ASN A 234 -8.30 9.80 0.28
N VAL A 235 -8.34 10.89 1.06
CA VAL A 235 -9.58 11.47 1.61
C VAL A 235 -10.43 12.18 0.55
N HIS A 236 -9.86 12.44 -0.63
CA HIS A 236 -10.53 13.01 -1.79
C HIS A 236 -10.92 11.94 -2.82
N ASP A 237 -10.60 10.68 -2.55
CA ASP A 237 -10.96 9.56 -3.40
C ASP A 237 -12.44 9.23 -3.23
N HIS A 238 -13.21 9.38 -4.32
CA HIS A 238 -14.64 9.11 -4.31
C HIS A 238 -14.98 7.68 -3.88
N SER A 239 -14.13 6.69 -4.19
CA SER A 239 -14.35 5.30 -3.80
C SER A 239 -14.21 5.11 -2.29
N VAL A 240 -13.19 5.72 -1.69
CA VAL A 240 -12.94 5.72 -0.24
C VAL A 240 -14.09 6.38 0.50
N ILE A 241 -14.54 7.55 0.02
CA ILE A 241 -15.68 8.27 0.60
C ILE A 241 -16.96 7.44 0.50
N ALA A 242 -17.23 6.83 -0.67
CA ALA A 242 -18.42 6.02 -0.87
C ALA A 242 -18.45 4.77 0.03
N ALA A 243 -17.33 4.05 0.13
CA ALA A 243 -17.19 2.89 1.02
C ALA A 243 -17.36 3.30 2.49
N SER A 244 -16.70 4.40 2.89
CA SER A 244 -16.81 4.95 4.25
C SER A 244 -18.23 5.35 4.60
N LYS A 245 -18.93 6.04 3.68
CA LYS A 245 -20.34 6.42 3.85
C LYS A 245 -21.25 5.19 3.96
N SER A 246 -21.04 4.18 3.11
CA SER A 246 -21.81 2.93 3.17
C SER A 246 -21.59 2.18 4.49
N ASN A 247 -20.34 2.14 4.98
CA ASN A 247 -20.02 1.51 6.26
C ASN A 247 -20.67 2.25 7.42
N LEU A 248 -20.53 3.58 7.46
CA LEU A 248 -21.08 4.37 8.55
C LEU A 248 -22.61 4.32 8.55
N ALA A 249 -23.27 4.43 7.39
CA ALA A 249 -24.72 4.29 7.29
C ALA A 249 -25.21 2.94 7.81
N ARG A 250 -24.46 1.85 7.58
CA ARG A 250 -24.79 0.54 8.13
C ARG A 250 -24.60 0.49 9.65
N LEU A 251 -23.53 1.06 10.19
CA LEU A 251 -23.32 1.13 11.64
C LEU A 251 -24.43 1.95 12.33
N VAL A 252 -24.90 3.02 11.68
CA VAL A 252 -26.06 3.82 12.13
C VAL A 252 -27.34 2.97 12.08
N ALA A 253 -27.57 2.21 11.02
CA ALA A 253 -28.74 1.33 10.93
C ALA A 253 -28.70 0.19 11.96
N GLU A 254 -27.51 -0.33 12.28
CA GLU A 254 -27.31 -1.42 13.24
C GLU A 254 -27.49 -0.97 14.70
N HIS A 255 -26.98 0.22 15.05
CA HIS A 255 -26.92 0.69 16.43
C HIS A 255 -27.90 1.82 16.76
N GLY A 256 -28.62 2.35 15.77
CA GLY A 256 -29.46 3.54 15.92
C GLY A 256 -28.63 4.82 15.97
N ASP A 257 -29.25 5.93 16.36
CA ASP A 257 -28.51 7.16 16.64
C ASP A 257 -27.87 7.06 18.03
N ILE A 258 -26.54 7.04 18.07
CA ILE A 258 -25.78 6.94 19.32
C ILE A 258 -24.82 8.11 19.48
N GLU A 259 -24.88 8.75 20.65
CA GLU A 259 -23.93 9.76 21.05
C GLU A 259 -22.74 9.16 21.78
N LEU A 260 -21.58 9.81 21.65
CA LEU A 260 -20.37 9.41 22.36
C LEU A 260 -20.50 9.75 23.85
N MET A 261 -20.82 8.74 24.66
CA MET A 261 -20.96 8.89 26.10
C MET A 261 -19.64 9.37 26.76
N PRO A 262 -19.70 10.24 27.78
CA PRO A 262 -18.50 10.74 28.47
C PRO A 262 -17.58 9.63 28.98
N ASP A 263 -18.13 8.56 29.55
CA ASP A 263 -17.36 7.43 30.09
C ASP A 263 -16.62 6.67 28.98
N VAL A 264 -17.24 6.54 27.80
CA VAL A 264 -16.61 5.94 26.63
C VAL A 264 -15.48 6.83 26.12
N PHE A 265 -15.70 8.14 26.08
CA PHE A 265 -14.68 9.10 25.69
C PHE A 265 -13.45 9.06 26.61
N VAL A 266 -13.68 8.94 27.93
CA VAL A 266 -12.60 8.76 28.93
C VAL A 266 -11.84 7.46 28.66
N GLN A 267 -12.52 6.33 28.44
CA GLN A 267 -11.85 5.06 28.11
C GLN A 267 -10.96 5.17 26.87
N ILE A 268 -11.42 5.87 25.83
CA ILE A 268 -10.62 6.09 24.62
C ILE A 268 -9.42 6.99 24.92
N CYS A 269 -9.59 8.03 25.75
CA CYS A 269 -8.49 8.89 26.18
C CYS A 269 -7.44 8.13 26.99
N ASP A 270 -7.86 7.26 27.91
CA ASP A 270 -6.97 6.44 28.73
C ASP A 270 -6.16 5.47 27.85
N LEU A 271 -6.79 4.86 26.84
CA LEU A 271 -6.09 4.03 25.86
C LEU A 271 -5.14 4.82 24.95
N ALA A 272 -5.43 6.10 24.73
CA ALA A 272 -4.56 7.02 23.99
C ALA A 272 -3.42 7.59 24.85
N GLU A 273 -3.32 7.22 26.13
CA GLU A 273 -2.23 7.68 27.00
C GLU A 273 -0.87 7.28 26.40
N GLY A 274 0.00 8.28 26.22
CA GLY A 274 1.28 8.12 25.53
C GLY A 274 1.24 8.41 24.02
N ASN A 275 0.07 8.66 23.43
CA ASN A 275 -0.07 9.13 22.05
C ASN A 275 -0.67 10.55 22.02
N ALA A 276 0.20 11.55 22.06
CA ALA A 276 -0.19 12.97 22.10
C ALA A 276 -1.03 13.40 20.88
N ASP A 277 -0.74 12.84 19.70
CA ASP A 277 -1.45 13.16 18.47
C ASP A 277 -2.90 12.65 18.51
N ALA A 278 -3.11 11.40 18.95
CA ALA A 278 -4.45 10.84 19.13
C ALA A 278 -5.27 11.66 20.14
N LEU A 279 -4.67 12.06 21.27
CA LEU A 279 -5.32 12.93 22.27
C LEU A 279 -5.66 14.32 21.71
N SER A 280 -4.80 14.88 20.86
CA SER A 280 -5.07 16.16 20.21
C SER A 280 -6.28 16.09 19.28
N VAL A 281 -6.41 14.98 18.53
CA VAL A 281 -7.52 14.72 17.60
C VAL A 281 -8.83 14.55 18.34
N LEU A 282 -8.84 13.77 19.44
CA LEU A 282 -10.03 13.57 20.27
C LEU A 282 -10.63 14.89 20.80
N LYS A 283 -9.78 15.88 21.10
CA LYS A 283 -10.21 17.20 21.59
C LYS A 283 -10.89 18.06 20.53
N VAL A 284 -10.57 17.84 19.25
CA VAL A 284 -11.06 18.66 18.13
C VAL A 284 -12.16 17.98 17.32
N LEU A 285 -12.60 16.78 17.70
CA LEU A 285 -13.72 16.11 17.04
C LEU A 285 -15.00 16.94 17.20
N SER A 286 -15.55 17.34 16.05
CA SER A 286 -16.76 18.14 15.97
C SER A 286 -18.01 17.37 16.39
N MET A 287 -18.94 18.12 17.00
CA MET A 287 -20.30 17.69 17.29
C MET A 287 -21.27 18.02 16.15
N ASP A 288 -20.85 18.83 15.18
CA ASP A 288 -21.68 19.22 14.05
C ASP A 288 -21.80 18.08 13.05
N GLU A 289 -22.99 17.91 12.47
CA GLU A 289 -23.22 16.91 11.44
C GLU A 289 -22.41 17.21 10.17
N HIS A 290 -21.72 16.19 9.67
CA HIS A 290 -21.00 16.31 8.42
C HIS A 290 -21.96 16.23 7.23
N SER A 291 -22.03 17.29 6.41
CA SER A 291 -22.98 17.44 5.30
C SER A 291 -23.09 16.23 4.35
N THR A 292 -21.97 15.57 4.04
CA THR A 292 -21.95 14.41 3.11
C THR A 292 -22.46 13.11 3.74
N VAL A 293 -22.26 12.93 5.05
CA VAL A 293 -22.42 11.62 5.73
C VAL A 293 -23.62 11.62 6.67
N GLY A 294 -24.08 12.78 7.13
CA GLY A 294 -25.26 12.94 7.99
C GLY A 294 -25.04 12.57 9.44
N VAL A 295 -23.78 12.48 9.89
CA VAL A 295 -23.42 12.27 11.30
C VAL A 295 -22.21 13.12 11.66
N SER A 296 -22.08 13.45 12.94
CA SER A 296 -20.91 14.14 13.48
C SER A 296 -19.69 13.21 13.62
N GLU A 297 -18.51 13.80 13.81
CA GLU A 297 -17.29 13.02 14.00
C GLU A 297 -17.32 12.22 15.31
N ARG A 298 -17.96 12.77 16.33
CA ARG A 298 -18.14 12.07 17.62
C ARG A 298 -19.11 10.91 17.50
N GLN A 299 -20.22 11.06 16.78
CA GLN A 299 -21.12 9.94 16.48
C GLN A 299 -20.39 8.87 15.67
N ALA A 300 -19.61 9.25 14.65
CA ALA A 300 -18.80 8.30 13.89
C ALA A 300 -17.84 7.50 14.79
N LEU A 301 -17.15 8.17 15.72
CA LEU A 301 -16.30 7.52 16.72
C LEU A 301 -17.11 6.58 17.63
N ALA A 302 -18.29 7.00 18.09
CA ALA A 302 -19.17 6.19 18.94
C ALA A 302 -19.61 4.90 18.24
N HIS A 303 -19.98 4.98 16.95
CA HIS A 303 -20.30 3.82 16.11
C HIS A 303 -19.14 2.86 15.95
N VAL A 304 -17.96 3.38 15.61
CA VAL A 304 -16.75 2.56 15.48
C VAL A 304 -16.44 1.87 16.81
N TRP A 305 -16.45 2.61 17.92
CA TRP A 305 -16.19 2.05 19.24
C TRP A 305 -17.19 0.97 19.64
N THR A 306 -18.48 1.22 19.43
CA THR A 306 -19.55 0.25 19.72
C THR A 306 -19.33 -1.05 18.94
N LYS A 307 -18.96 -0.94 17.66
CA LYS A 307 -18.64 -2.10 16.82
C LYS A 307 -17.43 -2.87 17.35
N ILE A 308 -16.38 -2.17 17.79
CA ILE A 308 -15.18 -2.79 18.39
C ILE A 308 -15.56 -3.55 19.66
N ILE A 309 -16.36 -2.96 20.54
CA ILE A 309 -16.78 -3.61 21.79
C ILE A 309 -17.64 -4.86 21.53
N ALA A 310 -18.38 -4.90 20.42
CA ALA A 310 -19.17 -6.06 20.02
C ALA A 310 -18.33 -7.25 19.51
N ILE A 311 -17.02 -7.09 19.28
CA ILE A 311 -16.13 -8.19 18.86
C ILE A 311 -16.00 -9.22 20.00
N ARG A 312 -16.36 -10.48 19.68
CA ARG A 312 -16.40 -11.59 20.65
C ARG A 312 -15.02 -12.06 21.10
N ASP A 313 -14.05 -12.05 20.19
CA ASP A 313 -12.68 -12.46 20.51
C ASP A 313 -11.94 -11.30 21.20
N ASP A 314 -11.58 -11.51 22.46
CA ASP A 314 -10.92 -10.50 23.29
C ASP A 314 -9.58 -10.04 22.72
N THR A 315 -8.81 -10.96 22.12
CA THR A 315 -7.50 -10.63 21.56
C THR A 315 -7.65 -9.75 20.32
N ILE A 316 -8.58 -10.11 19.43
CA ILE A 316 -8.89 -9.30 18.25
C ILE A 316 -9.43 -7.94 18.70
N ARG A 317 -10.35 -7.91 19.66
CA ARG A 317 -10.93 -6.66 20.18
C ARG A 317 -9.87 -5.70 20.71
N GLU A 318 -8.95 -6.16 21.56
CA GLU A 318 -7.89 -5.30 22.10
C GLU A 318 -6.90 -4.84 21.01
N ASN A 319 -6.59 -5.69 20.04
CA ASN A 319 -5.78 -5.29 18.88
C ASN A 319 -6.47 -4.19 18.04
N VAL A 320 -7.78 -4.30 17.86
CA VAL A 320 -8.56 -3.32 17.08
C VAL A 320 -8.69 -2.00 17.85
N LYS A 321 -8.83 -2.03 19.18
CA LYS A 321 -8.73 -0.82 20.01
C LYS A 321 -7.37 -0.13 19.85
N GLY A 322 -6.27 -0.88 19.93
CA GLY A 322 -4.93 -0.34 19.68
C GLY A 322 -4.80 0.26 18.27
N THR A 323 -5.38 -0.40 17.27
CA THR A 323 -5.43 0.11 15.89
C THR A 323 -6.21 1.42 15.81
N LEU A 324 -7.33 1.57 16.52
CA LEU A 324 -8.08 2.84 16.58
C LEU A 324 -7.20 4.00 17.05
N ILE A 325 -6.43 3.78 18.12
CA ILE A 325 -5.54 4.82 18.68
C ILE A 325 -4.45 5.20 17.67
N LEU A 326 -3.88 4.21 16.97
CA LEU A 326 -2.91 4.48 15.90
C LEU A 326 -3.54 5.30 14.77
N ARG A 327 -4.75 4.94 14.31
CA ARG A 327 -5.48 5.68 13.27
C ARG A 327 -5.84 7.10 13.69
N LEU A 328 -6.18 7.31 14.96
CA LEU A 328 -6.39 8.65 15.53
C LEU A 328 -5.09 9.46 15.55
N GLY A 329 -3.94 8.84 15.88
CA GLY A 329 -2.63 9.51 15.77
C GLY A 329 -2.28 9.91 14.34
N GLU A 330 -2.57 9.05 13.37
CA GLU A 330 -2.40 9.32 11.92
C GLU A 330 -3.35 10.40 11.36
N CYS A 331 -4.28 10.90 12.18
CA CYS A 331 -5.11 12.06 11.83
C CYS A 331 -4.38 13.40 12.05
N VAL A 332 -3.11 13.39 12.45
CA VAL A 332 -2.26 14.58 12.54
C VAL A 332 -1.20 14.53 11.44
N GLU A 333 -1.20 15.52 10.55
CA GLU A 333 -0.22 15.70 9.48
C GLU A 333 0.46 17.05 9.66
N HIS A 334 1.79 17.06 9.68
CA HIS A 334 2.57 18.29 9.91
C HIS A 334 2.15 19.06 11.17
N SER A 335 1.86 18.33 12.25
CA SER A 335 1.37 18.86 13.54
C SER A 335 -0.01 19.54 13.48
N LEU A 336 -0.78 19.31 12.41
CA LEU A 336 -2.14 19.81 12.25
C LEU A 336 -3.12 18.66 12.05
N PRO A 337 -4.32 18.70 12.65
CA PRO A 337 -5.33 17.68 12.41
C PRO A 337 -5.82 17.75 10.95
N VAL A 338 -5.94 16.58 10.31
CA VAL A 338 -6.49 16.43 8.94
C VAL A 338 -7.96 16.85 8.86
N CYS A 339 -8.49 17.02 7.65
CA CYS A 339 -9.89 17.41 7.45
C CYS A 339 -10.90 16.42 8.07
N SER A 340 -12.12 16.88 8.32
CA SER A 340 -13.14 16.07 9.02
C SER A 340 -13.46 14.74 8.32
N THR A 341 -13.65 14.78 7.01
CA THR A 341 -13.83 13.57 6.20
C THR A 341 -12.66 12.60 6.39
N GLY A 342 -11.43 13.10 6.39
CA GLY A 342 -10.22 12.31 6.57
C GLY A 342 -10.11 11.65 7.94
N ARG A 343 -10.62 12.31 9.00
CA ARG A 343 -10.69 11.72 10.35
C ARG A 343 -11.71 10.59 10.41
N MET A 344 -12.92 10.81 9.89
CA MET A 344 -13.96 9.78 9.87
C MET A 344 -13.55 8.54 9.07
N VAL A 345 -12.95 8.72 7.89
CA VAL A 345 -12.44 7.61 7.07
C VAL A 345 -11.40 6.78 7.83
N ARG A 346 -10.43 7.43 8.49
CA ARG A 346 -9.41 6.75 9.29
C ARG A 346 -10.00 6.00 10.48
N MET A 347 -10.97 6.59 11.19
CA MET A 347 -11.69 5.91 12.27
C MET A 347 -12.39 4.64 11.74
N LEU A 348 -13.13 4.74 10.63
CA LEU A 348 -13.82 3.60 10.02
C LEU A 348 -12.87 2.50 9.53
N SER A 349 -11.70 2.88 8.98
CA SER A 349 -10.69 1.92 8.49
C SER A 349 -10.11 1.03 9.59
N THR A 350 -10.32 1.39 10.86
CA THR A 350 -9.98 0.53 12.00
C THR A 350 -10.70 -0.81 11.94
N LEU A 351 -11.89 -0.84 11.34
CA LEU A 351 -12.73 -2.04 11.24
C LEU A 351 -12.35 -2.92 10.03
N ASP A 352 -11.44 -2.48 9.16
CA ASP A 352 -11.02 -3.21 7.97
C ASP A 352 -10.39 -4.56 8.36
N GLY A 353 -11.07 -5.66 8.02
CA GLY A 353 -10.62 -7.01 8.34
C GLY A 353 -10.89 -7.46 9.78
N ALA A 354 -11.46 -6.60 10.62
CA ALA A 354 -11.91 -6.95 11.98
C ALA A 354 -13.35 -7.47 12.01
N SER A 355 -14.14 -7.12 10.99
CA SER A 355 -15.55 -7.49 10.89
C SER A 355 -15.88 -7.88 9.45
N ASP A 356 -16.50 -9.05 9.25
CA ASP A 356 -16.88 -9.56 7.92
C ASP A 356 -18.00 -8.72 7.29
N ASP A 357 -18.78 -8.04 8.13
CA ASP A 357 -19.83 -7.14 7.74
C ASP A 357 -19.33 -5.69 7.67
N VAL A 358 -18.06 -5.41 7.41
CA VAL A 358 -17.58 -4.05 7.08
C VAL A 358 -16.91 -4.09 5.72
N LYS A 359 -17.33 -3.22 4.79
CA LYS A 359 -16.71 -3.17 3.46
C LYS A 359 -15.29 -2.63 3.63
N ARG A 360 -14.30 -3.28 3.04
CA ARG A 360 -12.90 -2.81 3.15
C ARG A 360 -12.75 -1.47 2.45
N ILE A 361 -12.14 -0.50 3.13
CA ILE A 361 -11.85 0.81 2.56
C ILE A 361 -10.48 0.75 1.88
N LYS A 362 -10.45 0.68 0.54
CA LYS A 362 -9.21 0.68 -0.23
C LYS A 362 -9.06 1.96 -1.04
N PRO A 363 -7.89 2.64 -0.99
CA PRO A 363 -7.62 3.76 -1.88
C PRO A 363 -7.43 3.32 -3.33
N MET A 364 -7.74 4.18 -4.30
CA MET A 364 -7.71 3.83 -5.72
C MET A 364 -6.33 3.45 -6.24
N TRP A 365 -5.24 3.96 -5.66
CA TRP A 365 -3.90 3.51 -6.05
C TRP A 365 -3.70 2.01 -5.72
N ALA A 366 -4.17 1.57 -4.54
CA ALA A 366 -4.05 0.17 -4.13
C ALA A 366 -4.96 -0.71 -4.99
N VAL A 367 -6.16 -0.23 -5.31
CA VAL A 367 -7.07 -0.90 -6.24
C VAL A 367 -6.43 -1.04 -7.63
N ARG A 368 -5.79 0.01 -8.15
CA ARG A 368 -5.07 -0.03 -9.45
C ARG A 368 -3.93 -1.03 -9.44
N ASP A 369 -3.14 -1.07 -8.37
CA ASP A 369 -2.03 -2.03 -8.24
C ASP A 369 -2.55 -3.47 -8.18
N GLU A 370 -3.59 -3.74 -7.39
CA GLU A 370 -4.22 -5.06 -7.32
C GLU A 370 -4.86 -5.47 -8.65
N ILE A 371 -5.49 -4.54 -9.37
CA ILE A 371 -6.03 -4.76 -10.73
C ILE A 371 -4.90 -5.05 -11.73
N GLY A 372 -3.76 -4.35 -11.65
CA GLY A 372 -2.58 -4.64 -12.47
C GLY A 372 -2.06 -6.05 -12.25
N ASN A 373 -1.94 -6.47 -10.98
CA ASN A 373 -1.54 -7.83 -10.63
C ASN A 373 -2.57 -8.88 -11.11
N LEU A 374 -3.87 -8.58 -11.00
CA LEU A 374 -4.93 -9.44 -11.52
C LEU A 374 -4.81 -9.61 -13.04
N ALA A 375 -4.51 -8.55 -13.79
CA ALA A 375 -4.32 -8.61 -15.24
C ALA A 375 -3.15 -9.54 -15.61
N VAL A 376 -2.02 -9.43 -14.89
CA VAL A 376 -0.86 -10.32 -15.08
C VAL A 376 -1.21 -11.78 -14.80
N GLN A 377 -1.93 -12.06 -13.71
CA GLN A 377 -2.36 -13.43 -13.37
C GLN A 377 -3.30 -14.02 -14.43
N VAL A 378 -4.27 -13.23 -14.91
CA VAL A 378 -5.20 -13.66 -15.95
C VAL A 378 -4.46 -13.96 -17.25
N ARG A 379 -3.51 -13.09 -17.66
CA ARG A 379 -2.65 -13.34 -18.81
C ARG A 379 -1.88 -14.64 -18.67
N GLN A 380 -1.18 -14.82 -17.56
CA GLN A 380 -0.31 -15.97 -17.34
C GLN A 380 -1.11 -17.28 -17.36
N SER A 381 -2.21 -17.35 -16.59
CA SER A 381 -3.09 -18.54 -16.59
C SER A 381 -3.67 -18.85 -17.98
N THR A 382 -4.12 -17.83 -18.72
CA THR A 382 -4.65 -18.03 -20.08
C THR A 382 -3.58 -18.53 -21.06
N LEU A 383 -2.32 -18.06 -20.92
CA LEU A 383 -1.21 -18.52 -21.76
C LEU A 383 -0.73 -19.93 -21.39
N ASP A 384 -0.77 -20.28 -20.11
CA ASP A 384 -0.38 -21.61 -19.62
C ASP A 384 -1.35 -22.70 -20.09
N ASP A 385 -2.64 -22.36 -20.21
CA ASP A 385 -3.69 -23.27 -20.69
C ASP A 385 -3.78 -23.35 -22.23
N ALA A 386 -3.12 -22.43 -22.95
CA ALA A 386 -3.18 -22.33 -24.40
C ALA A 386 -2.16 -23.24 -25.11
N THR A 387 -2.49 -23.65 -26.34
CA THR A 387 -1.53 -24.36 -27.19
C THR A 387 -0.41 -23.44 -27.66
N LYS A 388 0.76 -24.01 -28.00
CA LYS A 388 1.91 -23.23 -28.51
C LYS A 388 1.56 -22.40 -29.75
N ASP A 389 0.70 -22.92 -30.62
CA ASP A 389 0.26 -22.23 -31.84
C ASP A 389 -0.65 -21.03 -31.52
N GLU A 390 -1.54 -21.18 -30.53
CA GLU A 390 -2.39 -20.08 -30.04
C GLU A 390 -1.55 -18.98 -29.37
N VAL A 391 -0.56 -19.36 -28.57
CA VAL A 391 0.38 -18.41 -27.95
C VAL A 391 1.19 -17.67 -29.02
N ALA A 392 1.70 -18.37 -30.04
CA ALA A 392 2.42 -17.74 -31.15
C ALA A 392 1.52 -16.80 -31.98
N ALA A 393 0.25 -17.17 -32.19
CA ALA A 393 -0.72 -16.33 -32.87
C ALA A 393 -1.06 -15.05 -32.06
N TYR A 394 -1.15 -15.17 -30.74
CA TYR A 394 -1.34 -14.04 -29.83
C TYR A 394 -0.11 -13.11 -29.82
N GLU A 395 1.10 -13.64 -29.63
CA GLU A 395 2.34 -12.86 -29.63
C GLU A 395 2.60 -12.12 -30.95
N SER A 396 2.14 -12.69 -32.07
CA SER A 396 2.26 -12.06 -33.40
C SER A 396 1.11 -11.10 -33.73
N GLY A 397 0.07 -11.01 -32.89
CA GLY A 397 -1.12 -10.20 -33.15
C GLY A 397 -1.99 -10.71 -34.30
N THR A 398 -1.85 -11.98 -34.70
CA THR A 398 -2.60 -12.58 -35.82
C THR A 398 -3.94 -13.16 -35.40
N SER A 399 -4.17 -13.38 -34.10
CA SER A 399 -5.43 -13.87 -33.54
C SER A 399 -5.82 -13.07 -32.30
N THR A 400 -7.09 -12.67 -32.21
CA THR A 400 -7.65 -11.97 -31.04
C THR A 400 -8.23 -12.90 -30.01
N ARG A 401 -8.37 -14.20 -30.31
CA ARG A 401 -9.11 -15.15 -29.44
C ARG A 401 -8.60 -15.16 -28.00
N LEU A 402 -7.28 -15.25 -27.79
CA LEU A 402 -6.71 -15.23 -26.43
C LEU A 402 -6.88 -13.85 -25.76
N SER A 403 -6.74 -12.76 -26.50
CA SER A 403 -7.01 -11.40 -25.99
C SER A 403 -8.45 -11.26 -25.52
N ASP A 404 -9.42 -11.76 -26.29
CA ASP A 404 -10.84 -11.72 -25.93
C ASP A 404 -11.15 -12.56 -24.68
N VAL A 405 -10.54 -13.75 -24.57
CA VAL A 405 -10.63 -14.61 -23.36
C VAL A 405 -10.03 -13.91 -22.14
N MET A 406 -8.84 -13.30 -22.29
CA MET A 406 -8.19 -12.54 -21.21
C MET A 406 -9.04 -11.35 -20.77
N LYS A 407 -9.57 -10.55 -21.71
CA LYS A 407 -10.44 -9.39 -21.42
C LYS A 407 -11.70 -9.81 -20.66
N ALA A 408 -12.36 -10.88 -21.11
CA ALA A 408 -13.56 -11.41 -20.46
C ALA A 408 -13.26 -11.95 -19.05
N GLY A 409 -12.24 -12.78 -18.91
CA GLY A 409 -11.84 -13.36 -17.63
C GLY A 409 -11.37 -12.31 -16.62
N PHE A 410 -10.62 -11.31 -17.08
CA PHE A 410 -10.18 -10.18 -16.26
C PHE A 410 -11.35 -9.33 -15.77
N THR A 411 -12.24 -8.91 -16.68
CA THR A 411 -13.42 -8.11 -16.33
C THR A 411 -14.32 -8.84 -15.34
N ALA A 412 -14.58 -10.13 -15.58
CA ALA A 412 -15.42 -10.94 -14.69
C ALA A 412 -14.83 -11.04 -13.28
N ARG A 413 -13.53 -11.34 -13.16
CA ARG A 413 -12.84 -11.43 -11.84
C ARG A 413 -12.80 -10.07 -11.14
N ALA A 414 -12.55 -8.99 -11.88
CA ALA A 414 -12.53 -7.65 -11.30
C ALA A 414 -13.93 -7.22 -10.81
N VAL A 415 -14.99 -7.49 -11.56
CA VAL A 415 -16.36 -7.18 -11.13
C VAL A 415 -16.73 -7.95 -9.87
N ALA A 416 -16.45 -9.26 -9.82
CA ALA A 416 -16.70 -10.07 -8.63
C ALA A 416 -16.00 -9.50 -7.37
N THR A 417 -14.72 -9.16 -7.48
CA THR A 417 -13.97 -8.64 -6.31
C THR A 417 -14.34 -7.20 -5.96
N TYR A 418 -14.42 -6.29 -6.92
CA TYR A 418 -14.55 -4.85 -6.60
C TYR A 418 -15.99 -4.36 -6.55
N VAL A 419 -16.89 -4.88 -7.40
CA VAL A 419 -18.32 -4.51 -7.35
C VAL A 419 -19.05 -5.38 -6.35
N ASP A 420 -18.96 -6.70 -6.46
CA ASP A 420 -19.82 -7.58 -5.66
C ASP A 420 -19.34 -7.68 -4.21
N GLU A 421 -18.04 -7.89 -3.97
CA GLU A 421 -17.51 -7.99 -2.60
C GLU A 421 -17.27 -6.62 -1.95
N LEU A 422 -16.65 -5.67 -2.66
CA LEU A 422 -16.28 -4.37 -2.09
C LEU A 422 -17.34 -3.27 -2.29
N GLY A 423 -18.34 -3.50 -3.15
CA GLY A 423 -19.42 -2.53 -3.38
C GLY A 423 -18.97 -1.25 -4.09
N MET A 424 -17.93 -1.32 -4.91
CA MET A 424 -17.49 -0.21 -5.76
C MET A 424 -18.52 0.06 -6.87
N ASP A 425 -18.67 1.33 -7.24
CA ASP A 425 -19.48 1.71 -8.39
C ASP A 425 -18.92 1.10 -9.68
N ALA A 426 -19.77 0.44 -10.47
CA ALA A 426 -19.36 -0.25 -11.69
C ALA A 426 -18.80 0.70 -12.76
N GLY A 427 -19.30 1.95 -12.84
CA GLY A 427 -18.78 2.96 -13.76
C GLY A 427 -17.36 3.41 -13.37
N VAL A 428 -17.12 3.61 -12.07
CA VAL A 428 -15.79 3.89 -11.54
C VAL A 428 -14.84 2.73 -11.85
N LEU A 429 -15.24 1.48 -11.57
CA LEU A 429 -14.41 0.32 -11.89
C LEU A 429 -14.11 0.23 -13.38
N GLN A 430 -15.09 0.42 -14.26
CA GLN A 430 -14.90 0.34 -15.71
C GLN A 430 -13.84 1.35 -16.21
N SER A 431 -13.82 2.56 -15.67
CA SER A 431 -12.80 3.57 -16.01
C SER A 431 -11.38 3.12 -15.63
N VAL A 432 -11.26 2.30 -14.59
CA VAL A 432 -9.99 1.77 -14.08
C VAL A 432 -9.58 0.54 -14.87
N LEU A 433 -10.52 -0.29 -15.31
CA LEU A 433 -10.25 -1.50 -16.10
C LEU A 433 -9.86 -1.19 -17.54
N SER A 434 -10.40 -0.12 -18.15
CA SER A 434 -10.20 0.20 -19.58
C SER A 434 -8.73 0.12 -20.03
N PRO A 435 -7.78 0.79 -19.35
CA PRO A 435 -6.37 0.78 -19.77
C PRO A 435 -5.73 -0.61 -19.71
N PHE A 436 -6.16 -1.47 -18.78
CA PHE A 436 -5.66 -2.84 -18.66
C PHE A 436 -6.30 -3.74 -19.72
N THR A 437 -7.61 -3.59 -19.98
CA THR A 437 -8.27 -4.35 -21.05
C THR A 437 -7.71 -4.01 -22.43
N GLU A 438 -7.34 -2.75 -22.68
CA GLU A 438 -6.69 -2.32 -23.93
C GLU A 438 -5.27 -2.91 -24.08
N SER A 439 -4.64 -3.34 -22.99
CA SER A 439 -3.28 -3.88 -22.99
C SER A 439 -3.17 -5.38 -23.30
N PHE A 440 -4.29 -6.11 -23.25
CA PHE A 440 -4.37 -7.51 -23.69
C PHE A 440 -4.45 -7.63 -25.19
#